data_AF-A0A1A7ZN81-F1
#
_entry.id   AF-A0A1A7ZN81-F1
#
_cell.length_a   1.000
_cell.length_b   1.000
_cell.length_c   1.000
_cell.angle_alpha   90.00
_cell.angle_beta   90.00
_cell.angle_gamma   90.00
#
_symmetry.space_group_name_H-M   'P 1'
#
loop_
_entity.id
_entity.type
_entity.pdbx_description
1 polymer ?
#
loop_
_entity_poly.entity_id
_entity_poly.type
_entity_poly.pdbx_seq_one_letter_code
_entity_poly.pdbx_strand_id
1 'polypeptide(L)'
;MAGGVRKKISVSPHPLWRKIHTLWQNKHLVLFNTEYTLLVVSILWFLEIGINCWVIQKVPYTEIDWKAYMDEVEGVINGTYDYTQLKGGTGPLVYPAGFVYIFTALYYLTNHGANIRLGQYIFAGFYLITLLLVFRVYYRTKK
;
A
#
# COMPACT_ATOMS: atom_id res chain seq x y z
N MET A 1 66.99 28.49 0.54
CA MET A 1 65.69 28.39 -0.16
C MET A 1 65.01 27.11 0.30
N ALA A 2 64.04 27.21 1.21
CA ALA A 2 63.35 26.05 1.78
C ALA A 2 62.07 25.77 0.97
N GLY A 3 62.09 24.74 0.13
CA GLY A 3 60.93 24.27 -0.62
C GLY A 3 60.01 23.43 0.26
N GLY A 4 58.95 24.05 0.78
CA GLY A 4 57.90 23.33 1.52
C GLY A 4 57.13 22.39 0.61
N VAL A 5 57.33 21.09 0.77
CA VAL A 5 56.53 20.05 0.11
C VAL A 5 55.11 20.09 0.70
N ARG A 6 54.15 20.65 -0.04
CA ARG A 6 52.72 20.54 0.29
C ARG A 6 52.31 19.06 0.27
N LYS A 7 52.14 18.47 1.45
CA LYS A 7 51.47 17.17 1.62
C LYS A 7 50.05 17.29 1.04
N LYS A 8 49.80 16.67 -0.12
CA LYS A 8 48.45 16.43 -0.62
C LYS A 8 47.74 15.56 0.41
N ILE A 9 46.79 16.13 1.14
CA ILE A 9 45.89 15.38 2.02
C ILE A 9 45.01 14.53 1.11
N SER A 10 45.31 13.23 1.01
CA SER A 10 44.44 12.26 0.36
C SER A 10 43.23 12.06 1.27
N VAL A 11 42.17 12.81 1.04
CA VAL A 11 40.88 12.58 1.68
C VAL A 11 40.38 11.23 1.18
N SER A 12 40.47 10.21 2.02
CA SER A 12 39.90 8.89 1.73
C SER A 12 38.40 9.07 1.50
N PRO A 13 37.82 8.53 0.42
CA PRO A 13 36.40 8.69 0.16
C PRO A 13 35.62 8.11 1.33
N HIS A 14 34.63 8.87 1.81
CA HIS A 14 33.81 8.52 2.96
C HIS A 14 33.27 7.08 2.79
N PRO A 15 33.30 6.22 3.83
CA PRO A 15 32.98 4.79 3.71
C PRO A 15 31.60 4.50 3.08
N LEU A 16 30.67 5.45 3.22
CA LEU A 16 29.34 5.43 2.62
C LEU A 16 29.38 5.59 1.09
N TRP A 17 30.28 6.44 0.58
CA TRP A 17 30.49 6.65 -0.86
C TRP A 17 31.08 5.43 -1.55
N ARG A 18 31.99 4.71 -0.87
CA ARG A 18 32.47 3.40 -1.34
C ARG A 18 31.32 2.40 -1.47
N LYS A 19 30.48 2.23 -0.44
CA LYS A 19 29.34 1.31 -0.48
C LYS A 19 28.37 1.64 -1.62
N ILE A 20 28.05 2.91 -1.84
CA ILE A 20 27.19 3.35 -2.94
C ILE A 20 27.82 2.98 -4.29
N HIS A 21 29.12 3.23 -4.45
CA HIS A 21 29.83 2.90 -5.69
C HIS A 21 29.88 1.39 -5.96
N THR A 22 30.10 0.54 -4.93
CA THR A 22 30.05 -0.92 -5.09
C THR A 22 28.66 -1.43 -5.44
N LEU A 23 27.61 -0.88 -4.80
CA LEU A 23 26.22 -1.20 -5.14
C LEU A 23 25.88 -0.81 -6.58
N TRP A 24 26.38 0.33 -7.05
CA TRP A 24 26.17 0.78 -8.44
C TRP A 24 26.83 -0.14 -9.46
N GLN A 25 28.07 -0.58 -9.20
CA GLN A 25 28.75 -1.55 -10.08
C GLN A 25 28.06 -2.92 -10.08
N ASN A 26 27.51 -3.33 -8.94
CA ASN A 26 26.82 -4.61 -8.76
C ASN A 26 25.29 -4.52 -8.87
N LYS A 27 24.76 -3.49 -9.56
CA LYS A 27 23.31 -3.22 -9.63
C LYS A 27 22.47 -4.40 -10.11
N HIS A 28 23.03 -5.27 -10.96
CA HIS A 28 22.34 -6.47 -11.43
C HIS A 28 22.12 -7.49 -10.30
N LEU A 29 23.03 -7.59 -9.34
CA LEU A 29 22.90 -8.49 -8.19
C LEU A 29 21.77 -8.07 -7.25
N VAL A 30 21.40 -6.78 -7.22
CA VAL A 30 20.31 -6.28 -6.35
C VAL A 30 18.97 -6.95 -6.66
N LEU A 31 18.72 -7.27 -7.94
CA LEU A 31 17.47 -7.88 -8.37
C LEU A 31 17.51 -9.41 -8.31
N PHE A 32 18.69 -10.03 -8.48
CA PHE A 32 18.83 -11.48 -8.63
C PHE A 32 19.41 -12.18 -7.40
N ASN A 33 19.95 -11.46 -6.42
CA ASN A 33 20.51 -12.02 -5.20
C ASN A 33 19.57 -11.83 -4.00
N THR A 34 19.33 -12.91 -3.25
CA THR A 34 18.42 -12.97 -2.10
C THR A 34 18.92 -12.20 -0.88
N GLU A 35 20.21 -11.82 -0.85
CA GLU A 35 20.76 -10.93 0.17
C GLU A 35 20.12 -9.54 0.13
N TYR A 36 19.74 -9.05 -1.06
CA TYR A 36 19.14 -7.73 -1.23
C TYR A 36 17.61 -7.73 -1.14
N THR A 37 16.96 -8.89 -0.94
CA THR A 37 15.49 -8.99 -0.89
C THR A 37 14.88 -8.02 0.11
N LEU A 38 15.46 -7.88 1.32
CA LEU A 38 14.93 -6.96 2.33
C LEU A 38 15.00 -5.50 1.89
N LEU A 39 16.09 -5.10 1.22
CA LEU A 39 16.24 -3.75 0.69
C LEU A 39 15.21 -3.50 -0.41
N VAL A 40 15.08 -4.44 -1.36
CA VAL A 40 14.14 -4.34 -2.48
C VAL A 40 12.70 -4.23 -1.99
N VAL A 41 12.25 -5.13 -1.11
CA VAL A 41 10.86 -5.09 -0.60
C VAL A 41 10.60 -3.83 0.22
N SER A 42 11.59 -3.32 0.96
CA SER A 42 11.44 -2.07 1.71
C SER A 42 11.23 -0.89 0.76
N ILE A 43 12.06 -0.78 -0.28
CA ILE A 43 11.94 0.29 -1.30
C ILE A 43 10.58 0.19 -2.00
N LEU A 44 10.19 -1.00 -2.46
CA LEU A 44 8.90 -1.20 -3.12
C LEU A 44 7.74 -0.81 -2.21
N TRP A 45 7.78 -1.19 -0.94
CA TRP A 45 6.71 -0.87 0.01
C TRP A 45 6.57 0.65 0.24
N PHE A 46 7.67 1.39 0.37
CA PHE A 46 7.62 2.86 0.46
C PHE A 46 7.13 3.52 -0.83
N LEU A 47 7.54 3.01 -2.00
CA LEU A 47 7.02 3.49 -3.28
C LEU A 47 5.51 3.26 -3.38
N GLU A 48 5.03 2.10 -2.96
CA GLU A 48 3.60 1.77 -2.95
C GLU A 48 2.80 2.69 -2.04
N ILE A 49 3.32 3.10 -0.88
CA ILE A 49 2.70 4.15 -0.04
C ILE A 49 2.56 5.45 -0.83
N GLY A 50 3.63 5.89 -1.48
CA GLY A 50 3.65 7.13 -2.28
C GLY A 50 2.65 7.07 -3.44
N ILE A 51 2.62 5.95 -4.17
CA ILE A 51 1.68 5.72 -5.28
C ILE A 51 0.24 5.73 -4.78
N ASN A 52 -0.07 5.02 -3.69
CA ASN A 52 -1.44 5.00 -3.13
C ASN A 52 -1.89 6.42 -2.74
N CYS A 53 -1.04 7.19 -2.05
CA CYS A 53 -1.33 8.58 -1.73
C CYS A 53 -1.56 9.45 -2.98
N TRP A 54 -0.73 9.28 -4.01
CA TRP A 54 -0.87 10.01 -5.27
C TRP A 54 -2.17 9.63 -6.01
N VAL A 55 -2.46 8.35 -6.14
CA VAL A 55 -3.69 7.84 -6.79
C VAL A 55 -4.91 8.40 -6.08
N ILE A 56 -4.98 8.28 -4.75
CA ILE A 56 -6.10 8.80 -3.96
C ILE A 56 -6.26 10.31 -4.24
N GLN A 57 -5.18 11.09 -4.19
CA GLN A 57 -5.29 12.55 -4.30
C GLN A 57 -5.54 13.06 -5.73
N LYS A 58 -5.10 12.34 -6.76
CA LYS A 58 -5.00 12.88 -8.13
C LYS A 58 -5.85 12.13 -9.16
N VAL A 59 -6.22 10.88 -8.91
CA VAL A 59 -7.02 10.10 -9.85
C VAL A 59 -8.50 10.22 -9.48
N PRO A 60 -9.39 10.60 -10.42
CA PRO A 60 -10.82 10.62 -10.19
C PRO A 60 -11.33 9.22 -9.81
N TYR A 61 -12.13 9.14 -8.74
CA TYR A 61 -12.72 7.89 -8.28
C TYR A 61 -14.15 7.74 -8.78
N THR A 62 -14.50 6.54 -9.23
CA THR A 62 -15.86 6.17 -9.58
C THR A 62 -16.47 5.35 -8.45
N GLU A 63 -17.54 5.87 -7.85
CA GLU A 63 -18.12 5.41 -6.58
C GLU A 63 -19.30 4.43 -6.72
N ILE A 64 -19.50 3.87 -7.92
CA ILE A 64 -20.68 3.06 -8.27
C ILE A 64 -20.89 1.90 -7.28
N ASP A 65 -19.87 1.07 -7.11
CA ASP A 65 -19.96 -0.09 -6.21
C ASP A 65 -20.04 0.34 -4.75
N TRP A 66 -19.26 1.36 -4.35
CA TRP A 66 -19.28 1.86 -2.98
C TRP A 66 -20.69 2.29 -2.56
N LYS A 67 -21.37 3.09 -3.39
CA LYS A 67 -22.74 3.51 -3.13
C LYS A 67 -23.70 2.35 -3.03
N ALA A 68 -23.64 1.41 -3.97
CA ALA A 68 -24.46 0.22 -3.93
C ALA A 68 -24.25 -0.58 -2.64
N TYR A 69 -23.00 -0.75 -2.20
CA TYR A 69 -22.67 -1.43 -0.95
C TYR A 69 -23.22 -0.71 0.28
N MET A 70 -23.18 0.63 0.31
CA MET A 70 -23.74 1.39 1.43
C MET A 70 -25.26 1.26 1.49
N ASP A 71 -25.96 1.32 0.34
CA ASP A 71 -27.41 1.14 0.25
C ASP A 71 -27.84 -0.27 0.74
N GLU A 72 -27.13 -1.30 0.27
CA GLU A 72 -27.34 -2.70 0.65
C GLU A 72 -27.18 -2.92 2.16
N VAL A 73 -26.12 -2.36 2.74
CA VAL A 73 -25.83 -2.45 4.18
C VAL A 73 -26.82 -1.65 5.01
N GLU A 74 -27.20 -0.46 4.55
CA GLU A 74 -28.21 0.37 5.22
C GLU A 74 -29.56 -0.34 5.29
N GLY A 75 -29.94 -1.10 4.24
CA GLY A 75 -31.13 -1.96 4.27
C GLY A 75 -31.12 -2.92 5.47
N VAL A 76 -29.98 -3.57 5.74
CA VAL A 76 -29.81 -4.48 6.89
C VAL A 76 -29.84 -3.73 8.22
N ILE A 77 -29.14 -2.59 8.31
CA ILE A 77 -29.13 -1.74 9.51
C ILE A 77 -30.55 -1.28 9.86
N ASN A 78 -31.38 -1.01 8.85
CA ASN A 78 -32.78 -0.61 8.99
C ASN A 78 -33.75 -1.78 9.23
N GLY A 79 -33.25 -3.01 9.41
CA GLY A 79 -34.04 -4.18 9.79
C GLY A 79 -34.52 -5.06 8.64
N THR A 80 -34.03 -4.84 7.41
CA THR A 80 -34.33 -5.72 6.27
C THR A 80 -33.38 -6.91 6.27
N TYR A 81 -33.88 -8.10 6.64
CA TYR A 81 -33.10 -9.35 6.64
C TYR A 81 -33.49 -10.31 5.51
N ASP A 82 -34.57 -10.02 4.78
CA ASP A 82 -34.92 -10.74 3.56
C ASP A 82 -33.99 -10.30 2.43
N TYR A 83 -33.04 -11.17 2.07
CA TYR A 83 -32.06 -10.92 1.01
C TYR A 83 -32.71 -10.60 -0.34
N THR A 84 -33.93 -11.06 -0.59
CA THR A 84 -34.64 -10.74 -1.86
C THR A 84 -35.00 -9.26 -1.96
N GLN A 85 -35.00 -8.54 -0.84
CA GLN A 85 -35.32 -7.12 -0.72
C GLN A 85 -34.07 -6.23 -0.59
N LEU A 86 -32.89 -6.80 -0.28
CA LEU A 86 -31.65 -6.05 -0.16
C LEU A 86 -31.07 -5.76 -1.55
N LYS A 87 -31.05 -4.49 -1.94
CA LYS A 87 -30.60 -4.04 -3.27
C LYS A 87 -29.98 -2.65 -3.20
N GLY A 88 -28.93 -2.42 -3.96
CA GLY A 88 -28.35 -1.10 -4.21
C GLY A 88 -28.64 -0.59 -5.62
N GLY A 89 -28.05 0.55 -5.98
CA GLY A 89 -28.20 1.14 -7.32
C GLY A 89 -27.73 0.26 -8.50
N THR A 90 -26.97 -0.81 -8.23
CA THR A 90 -26.43 -1.75 -9.23
C THR A 90 -27.16 -3.09 -9.29
N GLY A 91 -28.12 -3.35 -8.40
CA GLY A 91 -28.85 -4.62 -8.34
C GLY A 91 -29.00 -5.19 -6.93
N PRO A 92 -29.39 -6.47 -6.81
CA PRO A 92 -29.55 -7.10 -5.51
C PRO A 92 -28.22 -7.41 -4.83
N LEU A 93 -28.26 -7.46 -3.50
CA LEU A 93 -27.16 -7.91 -2.66
C LEU A 93 -26.86 -9.39 -2.95
N VAL A 94 -25.72 -9.66 -3.58
CA VAL A 94 -25.27 -11.01 -3.95
C VAL A 94 -24.19 -11.58 -3.01
N TYR A 95 -23.69 -10.78 -2.09
CA TYR A 95 -22.61 -11.16 -1.17
C TYR A 95 -23.14 -11.80 0.13
N PRO A 96 -22.41 -12.73 0.76
CA PRO A 96 -22.85 -13.35 2.01
C PRO A 96 -22.78 -12.38 3.21
N ALA A 97 -23.40 -12.74 4.34
CA ALA A 97 -23.47 -11.90 5.55
C ALA A 97 -22.13 -11.35 6.07
N GLY A 98 -21.02 -12.05 5.82
CA GLY A 98 -19.68 -11.55 6.18
C GLY A 98 -19.33 -10.22 5.50
N PHE A 99 -19.75 -10.03 4.24
CA PHE A 99 -19.64 -8.75 3.55
C PHE A 99 -20.42 -7.67 4.29
N VAL A 100 -21.69 -7.97 4.63
CA VAL A 100 -22.57 -7.03 5.35
C VAL A 100 -21.90 -6.58 6.64
N TYR A 101 -21.42 -7.49 7.48
CA TYR A 101 -20.80 -7.13 8.77
C TYR A 101 -19.54 -6.28 8.62
N ILE A 102 -18.68 -6.61 7.65
CA ILE A 102 -17.47 -5.83 7.38
C ILE A 102 -17.84 -4.44 6.88
N PHE A 103 -18.77 -4.35 5.93
CA PHE A 103 -19.18 -3.07 5.35
C PHE A 103 -20.09 -2.25 6.28
N THR A 104 -20.78 -2.85 7.25
CA THR A 104 -21.42 -2.12 8.36
C THR A 104 -20.39 -1.37 9.21
N ALA A 105 -19.25 -1.99 9.51
CA ALA A 105 -18.18 -1.28 10.22
C ALA A 105 -17.65 -0.10 9.38
N LEU A 106 -17.44 -0.32 8.08
CA LEU A 106 -17.01 0.74 7.16
C LEU A 106 -18.05 1.85 7.00
N TYR A 107 -19.34 1.51 6.95
CA TYR A 107 -20.45 2.45 6.87
C TYR A 107 -20.37 3.45 8.02
N TYR A 108 -20.28 2.98 9.26
CA TYR A 108 -20.16 3.89 10.41
C TYR A 108 -18.84 4.67 10.44
N LEU A 109 -17.71 4.03 10.13
CA LEU A 109 -16.40 4.70 10.11
C LEU A 109 -16.33 5.84 9.08
N THR A 110 -17.03 5.69 7.97
CA THR A 110 -17.00 6.63 6.84
C THR A 110 -18.18 7.61 6.84
N ASN A 111 -18.79 7.89 8.00
CA ASN A 111 -19.96 8.75 8.10
C ASN A 111 -21.10 8.28 7.18
N HIS A 112 -21.58 7.05 7.41
CA HIS A 112 -22.67 6.42 6.67
C HIS A 112 -22.34 6.32 5.16
N GLY A 113 -21.08 6.05 4.83
CA GLY A 113 -20.60 5.96 3.45
C GLY A 113 -20.28 7.28 2.76
N ALA A 114 -20.57 8.43 3.35
CA ALA A 114 -20.35 9.73 2.71
C ALA A 114 -18.87 10.14 2.60
N ASN A 115 -18.04 9.71 3.54
CA ASN A 115 -16.60 10.00 3.55
C ASN A 115 -15.82 8.94 2.75
N ILE A 116 -16.00 8.97 1.44
CA ILE A 116 -15.33 8.08 0.48
C ILE A 116 -13.81 8.23 0.57
N ARG A 117 -13.31 9.45 0.83
CA ARG A 117 -11.88 9.72 0.96
C ARG A 117 -11.27 8.91 2.10
N LEU A 118 -11.93 8.85 3.25
CA LEU A 118 -11.50 8.01 4.37
C LEU A 118 -11.57 6.52 3.99
N GLY A 119 -12.64 6.09 3.31
CA GLY A 119 -12.76 4.73 2.77
C GLY A 119 -11.56 4.34 1.89
N GLN A 120 -11.14 5.21 0.97
CA GLN A 120 -9.96 4.99 0.13
C GLN A 120 -8.67 4.78 0.94
N TYR A 121 -8.46 5.57 2.01
CA TYR A 121 -7.30 5.40 2.88
C TYR A 121 -7.36 4.09 3.69
N ILE A 122 -8.55 3.67 4.11
CA ILE A 122 -8.74 2.37 4.78
C ILE A 122 -8.36 1.22 3.83
N PHE A 123 -8.86 1.24 2.59
CA PHE A 123 -8.51 0.24 1.58
C PHE A 123 -7.03 0.27 1.19
N ALA A 124 -6.41 1.46 1.11
CA ALA A 124 -4.96 1.57 0.93
C ALA A 124 -4.20 0.91 2.10
N GLY A 125 -4.68 1.07 3.34
CA GLY A 125 -4.14 0.38 4.50
C GLY A 125 -4.22 -1.14 4.36
N PHE A 126 -5.39 -1.69 4.01
CA PHE A 126 -5.55 -3.13 3.78
C PHE A 126 -4.64 -3.65 2.66
N TYR A 127 -4.52 -2.90 1.55
CA TYR A 127 -3.60 -3.22 0.47
C TYR A 127 -2.15 -3.28 0.96
N LEU A 128 -1.67 -2.25 1.67
CA LEU A 128 -0.29 -2.16 2.14
C LEU A 128 0.06 -3.24 3.18
N ILE A 129 -0.88 -3.58 4.07
CA ILE A 129 -0.72 -4.68 5.03
C ILE A 129 -0.62 -6.01 4.29
N THR A 130 -1.53 -6.26 3.35
CA THR A 130 -1.54 -7.48 2.53
C THR A 130 -0.23 -7.61 1.76
N LEU A 131 0.23 -6.53 1.14
CA LEU A 131 1.50 -6.49 0.42
C LEU A 131 2.69 -6.79 1.35
N LEU A 132 2.70 -6.23 2.56
CA LEU A 132 3.74 -6.50 3.55
C LEU A 132 3.76 -7.98 3.96
N LEU A 133 2.60 -8.61 4.11
CA LEU A 133 2.50 -10.05 4.39
C LEU A 133 3.04 -10.88 3.23
N VAL A 134 2.70 -10.53 1.99
CA VAL A 134 3.25 -11.18 0.79
C VAL A 134 4.77 -11.05 0.73
N PHE A 135 5.32 -9.85 0.93
CA PHE A 135 6.77 -9.64 1.00
C PHE A 135 7.42 -10.43 2.14
N ARG A 136 6.76 -10.54 3.30
CA ARG A 136 7.24 -11.37 4.41
C ARG A 136 7.31 -12.85 4.03
N VAL A 137 6.33 -13.37 3.28
CA VAL A 137 6.37 -14.76 2.78
C VAL A 137 7.55 -14.95 1.84
N TYR A 138 7.76 -14.05 0.88
CA TYR A 138 8.91 -14.13 -0.04
C TYR A 138 10.26 -14.05 0.69
N TYR A 139 10.39 -13.14 1.66
CA TYR A 139 11.61 -13.02 2.45
C TYR A 139 11.91 -14.29 3.26
N ARG A 140 10.87 -14.97 3.78
CA ARG A 140 11.01 -16.20 4.56
C ARG A 140 11.26 -17.45 3.72
N THR A 141 10.90 -17.42 2.44
CA THR A 141 11.02 -18.55 1.50
C THR A 141 12.18 -18.41 0.53
N LYS A 142 13.01 -17.36 0.69
CA LYS A 142 14.25 -17.20 -0.05
C LYS A 142 15.13 -18.45 0.11
N LYS A 143 15.61 -18.98 -1.01
CA LYS A 143 16.58 -20.07 -1.06
C LYS A 143 18.00 -19.50 -1.20
#